data_AF-A0A1L5FCG4-F1
#
_entry.id   AF-A0A1L5FCG4-F1
#
_cell.length_a   1.000
_cell.length_b   1.000
_cell.length_c   1.000
_cell.angle_alpha   90.00
_cell.angle_beta   90.00
_cell.angle_gamma   90.00
#
_symmetry.space_group_name_H-M   'P 1'
#
loop_
_entity.id
_entity.type
_entity.pdbx_description
1 polymer ?
#
loop_
_entity_poly.entity_id
_entity_poly.type
_entity_poly.pdbx_seq_one_letter_code
_entity_poly.pdbx_strand_id
1 'polypeptide(L)' 'MIIKILGTGCSNCKRLEENTKNAVKELGLDATIEKVTDIRDIMKYGIMKTPGLVVDEKVKVFGRVPTAEEIKKYL' A
#
# COMPACT_ATOMS: atom_id res chain seq x y z
N MET A 1 -9.67 9.04 0.01
CA MET A 1 -8.31 8.66 -0.44
C MET A 1 -8.33 7.22 -0.91
N ILE A 2 -7.69 6.89 -2.03
CA ILE A 2 -7.64 5.50 -2.52
C ILE A 2 -6.24 4.94 -2.29
N ILE A 3 -6.14 3.88 -1.50
CA ILE A 3 -4.89 3.21 -1.19
C ILE A 3 -4.91 1.85 -1.86
N LYS A 4 -3.99 1.60 -2.78
CA LYS A 4 -3.85 0.29 -3.42
C LYS A 4 -2.61 -0.41 -2.90
N ILE A 5 -2.78 -1.62 -2.40
CA ILE A 5 -1.70 -2.48 -1.97
C ILE A 5 -1.41 -3.47 -3.08
N LEU A 6 -0.28 -3.25 -3.73
CA LEU A 6 0.22 -4.05 -4.83
C LEU A 6 1.03 -5.21 -4.28
N GLY A 7 0.53 -6.43 -4.39
CA GLY A 7 1.28 -7.59 -3.95
C GLY A 7 0.56 -8.91 -4.13
N THR A 8 1.32 -9.96 -4.43
CA THR A 8 0.84 -11.31 -4.72
C THR A 8 0.39 -12.10 -3.48
N GLY A 9 0.07 -11.43 -2.37
CA GLY A 9 -0.46 -12.07 -1.16
C GLY A 9 0.57 -12.58 -0.15
N CYS A 10 1.85 -12.21 -0.29
CA CYS A 10 2.88 -12.56 0.71
C CYS A 10 2.57 -11.97 2.10
N SER A 11 3.13 -12.56 3.17
CA SER A 11 2.95 -12.08 4.56
C SER A 11 3.25 -10.59 4.74
N ASN A 12 4.22 -10.07 3.98
CA ASN A 12 4.57 -8.66 3.94
C ASN A 12 3.44 -7.75 3.44
N CYS A 13 2.62 -8.21 2.48
CA CYS A 13 1.48 -7.46 1.95
C CYS A 13 0.37 -7.33 3.00
N LYS A 14 0.13 -8.39 3.79
CA LYS A 14 -0.81 -8.36 4.91
C LYS A 14 -0.37 -7.36 5.97
N ARG A 15 0.92 -7.38 6.32
CA ARG A 15 1.49 -6.45 7.30
C ARG A 15 1.42 -4.99 6.85
N LEU A 16 1.67 -4.73 5.57
CA LEU A 16 1.49 -3.40 4.97
C LEU A 16 0.03 -2.93 5.08
N GLU A 17 -0.93 -3.81 4.81
CA GLU A 17 -2.36 -3.49 4.94
C GLU A 17 -2.75 -3.14 6.36
N GLU A 18 -2.34 -3.95 7.34
CA GLU A 18 -2.63 -3.68 8.75
C GLU A 18 -2.03 -2.34 9.20
N ASN A 19 -0.76 -2.09 8.86
CA ASN A 19 -0.11 -0.82 9.18
C ASN A 19 -0.84 0.36 8.53
N THR A 20 -1.32 0.18 7.29
CA THR A 20 -2.06 1.23 6.57
C THR A 20 -3.43 1.47 7.18
N LYS A 21 -4.19 0.41 7.52
CA LYS A 21 -5.46 0.53 8.24
C LYS A 21 -5.30 1.26 9.56
N ASN A 22 -4.27 0.91 10.33
CA ASN A 22 -3.96 1.58 11.59
C ASN A 22 -3.61 3.05 11.37
N ALA A 23 -2.74 3.37 10.41
CA ALA A 23 -2.34 4.73 10.10
C ALA A 23 -3.54 5.61 9.68
N VAL A 24 -4.40 5.10 8.79
CA VAL A 24 -5.63 5.78 8.34
C VAL A 24 -6.58 6.02 9.52
N LYS A 25 -6.80 4.99 10.37
CA LYS A 25 -7.66 5.08 11.54
C LYS A 25 -7.14 6.07 12.59
N GLU A 26 -5.83 6.08 12.83
CA GLU A 26 -5.19 7.03 13.74
C GLU A 26 -5.23 8.47 13.23
N LEU A 27 -5.11 8.67 11.92
CA LEU A 27 -5.24 9.99 11.30
C LEU A 27 -6.69 10.44 11.14
N GLY A 28 -7.68 9.56 11.35
CA GLY A 28 -9.09 9.84 11.12
C GLY A 28 -9.41 10.13 9.65
N LEU A 29 -8.62 9.59 8.73
CA LEU A 29 -8.80 9.79 7.29
C LEU A 29 -9.77 8.76 6.72
N ASP A 30 -10.56 9.18 5.74
CA ASP A 30 -11.43 8.27 4.99
C ASP A 30 -10.65 7.73 3.77
N ALA A 31 -10.05 6.55 3.94
CA ALA A 31 -9.27 5.91 2.91
C ALA A 31 -9.77 4.49 2.56
N THR A 32 -9.97 4.25 1.27
CA THR A 32 -10.37 2.95 0.72
C THR A 32 -9.13 2.13 0.42
N ILE A 33 -9.03 0.94 1.01
CA ILE A 33 -7.87 0.06 0.83
C ILE A 33 -8.25 -1.06 -0.13
N GLU A 34 -7.64 -1.04 -1.32
CA GLU A 34 -7.80 -2.06 -2.35
C GLU A 34 -6.54 -2.91 -2.45
N LYS A 35 -6.69 -4.23 -2.51
CA LYS A 35 -5.57 -5.14 -2.78
C LYS A 35 -5.53 -5.46 -4.26
N VAL A 36 -4.42 -5.13 -4.89
CA VAL A 36 -4.12 -5.46 -6.27
C VAL A 36 -3.12 -6.60 -6.26
N THR A 37 -3.62 -7.81 -6.54
CA THR A 37 -2.82 -9.04 -6.65
C THR A 37 -2.40 -9.33 -8.09
N ASP A 38 -3.01 -8.64 -9.05
CA ASP A 38 -2.77 -8.87 -10.47
C ASP A 38 -1.41 -8.28 -10.90
N ILE A 39 -0.52 -9.14 -11.36
CA ILE A 39 0.82 -8.77 -11.82
C ILE A 39 0.77 -7.74 -12.95
N ARG A 40 -0.27 -7.78 -13.80
CA ARG A 40 -0.42 -6.85 -14.92
C ARG A 40 -0.66 -5.43 -14.41
N ASP A 41 -1.54 -5.26 -13.42
CA ASP A 41 -1.77 -3.94 -12.82
C ASP A 41 -0.53 -3.45 -12.06
N ILE A 42 0.18 -4.34 -11.37
CA ILE A 42 1.46 -4.02 -10.71
C ILE A 42 2.49 -3.50 -11.72
N MET A 43 2.61 -4.14 -12.89
CA MET A 43 3.48 -3.67 -13.97
C MET A 43 3.04 -2.33 -14.55
N LYS A 44 1.74 -2.03 -14.63
CA LYS A 44 1.26 -0.69 -15.06
C LYS A 44 1.75 0.43 -14.15
N TYR A 45 1.90 0.15 -12.86
CA TYR A 45 2.47 1.09 -11.88
C TYR A 45 4.00 1.19 -11.96
N GLY A 46 4.66 0.41 -12.81
CA GLY A 46 6.10 0.47 -13.03
C GLY A 46 6.95 -0.09 -11.87
N ILE A 47 6.34 -0.82 -10.93
CA ILE A 47 7.08 -1.39 -9.80
C ILE A 47 7.57 -2.80 -10.11
N MET A 48 8.90 -2.95 -10.13
CA MET A 48 9.56 -4.25 -10.29
C MET A 48 9.58 -5.09 -9.01
N LYS A 49 9.39 -4.47 -7.84
CA LYS A 49 9.44 -5.14 -6.54
C LYS A 49 8.15 -4.94 -5.76
N THR A 50 7.46 -6.05 -5.51
CA THR A 50 6.33 -6.12 -4.58
C THR A 50 6.84 -6.48 -3.18
N PRO A 51 6.18 -6.04 -2.09
CA PRO A 51 4.93 -5.29 -2.05
C PRO A 51 5.10 -3.80 -2.40
N GLY A 52 4.06 -3.20 -2.96
CA GLY A 52 3.96 -1.78 -3.25
C GLY A 52 2.75 -1.14 -2.57
N LEU A 53 2.91 0.10 -2.13
CA LEU A 53 1.85 0.96 -1.60
C LEU A 53 1.62 2.10 -2.58
N VAL A 54 0.40 2.19 -3.09
CA VAL A 54 -0.08 3.28 -3.93
C VAL A 54 -1.09 4.08 -3.13
N VAL A 55 -0.97 5.39 -3.16
CA VAL A 55 -1.90 6.32 -2.53
C VAL A 55 -2.31 7.35 -3.58
N ASP A 56 -3.62 7.47 -3.83
CA ASP A 56 -4.22 8.32 -4.86
C ASP A 56 -3.53 8.13 -6.24
N GLU A 57 -3.46 6.87 -6.67
CA GLU A 57 -2.85 6.41 -7.92
C GLU A 57 -1.33 6.68 -8.06
N LYS A 58 -0.67 7.19 -7.01
CA LYS A 58 0.78 7.38 -6.97
C LYS A 58 1.46 6.31 -6.13
N VAL A 59 2.47 5.66 -6.70
CA VAL A 59 3.35 4.75 -5.95
C VAL A 59 4.14 5.55 -4.92
N LYS A 60 3.96 5.25 -3.64
CA LYS A 60 4.70 5.86 -2.53
C LYS A 60 5.84 4.97 -2.06
N VAL A 61 5.58 3.67 -1.96
CA VAL A 61 6.54 2.69 -1.47
C VAL A 61 6.51 1.45 -2.34
N PHE A 62 7.66 0.86 -2.60
CA PHE A 62 7.76 -0.42 -3.33
C PHE A 62 8.96 -1.22 -2.86
N GLY A 63 8.84 -2.55 -2.89
CA GLY A 63 9.87 -3.51 -2.51
C GLY A 63 10.21 -3.56 -1.02
N ARG A 64 9.41 -2.92 -0.15
CA ARG A 64 9.59 -2.95 1.32
C ARG A 64 8.26 -2.79 2.05
N VAL A 65 8.24 -3.11 3.35
CA VAL A 65 7.11 -2.86 4.24
C VAL A 65 7.47 -1.70 5.19
N PRO A 66 6.95 -0.49 4.94
CA PRO A 66 7.10 0.66 5.85
C PRO A 66 6.32 0.43 7.15
N THR A 67 6.73 1.12 8.21
CA THR A 67 6.01 1.14 9.50
C THR A 67 4.75 2.01 9.41
N ALA A 68 3.84 1.87 10.37
CA ALA A 68 2.63 2.70 10.41
C ALA A 68 2.96 4.21 10.44
N GLU A 69 3.99 4.62 11.17
CA GLU A 69 4.46 6.01 11.20
C GLU A 69 4.97 6.52 9.85
N GLU A 70 5.71 5.70 9.11
CA GLU A 70 6.12 6.05 7.76
C GLU A 70 4.92 6.15 6.82
N ILE A 71 3.96 5.23 6.93
CA ILE A 71 2.74 5.25 6.12
C ILE A 71 1.95 6.53 6.38
N LYS A 72 1.86 7.00 7.64
CA LYS A 72 1.24 8.30 7.97
C LYS A 72 1.90 9.49 7.27
N LYS A 73 3.17 9.40 6.85
CA LYS A 73 3.85 10.45 6.06
C LYS A 73 3.53 10.37 4.56
N TYR A 74 3.02 9.22 4.10
CA TYR A 74 2.71 8.96 2.69
C TYR A 74 1.21 9.08 2.37
N LEU A 75 0.36 8.82 3.37
CA LEU A 75 -1.05 9.21 3.44
C LEU A 75 -1.15 10.73 3.56
#